data_AF-D4XX21-F1
#
_entry.id   AF-D4XX21-F1
#
_cell.length_a   1.000
_cell.length_b   1.000
_cell.length_c   1.000
_cell.angle_alpha   90.00
_cell.angle_beta   90.00
_cell.angle_gamma   90.00
#
_symmetry.space_group_name_H-M   'P 1'
#
loop_
_entity.id
_entity.type
_entity.pdbx_description
1 polymer ?
#
loop_
_entity_poly.entity_id
_entity_poly.type
_entity_poly.pdbx_seq_one_letter_code
_entity_poly.pdbx_strand_id
1 'polypeptide(L)'
;MIQSKFDKIFYIFFFVSLLSISIILISLWSINYSLFFGFAIGALVSYFNYELSNFSVLLILYKRKKSAIVFGILKHLFSLIIVGLVIYLIIYINLEHAKKINQKTIFFNKPINIFTFIFGITLLPFSLLWSNGIYNYLKKKGKDGFI
;
A
#
# COMPACT_ATOMS: atom_id res chain seq x y z
N MET A 1 16.54 -17.20 7.00
CA MET A 1 15.34 -17.88 7.54
C MET A 1 14.64 -17.12 8.69
N ILE A 2 15.18 -16.00 9.19
CA ILE A 2 14.54 -15.14 10.22
C ILE A 2 13.41 -14.26 9.61
N GLN A 3 13.48 -13.97 8.31
CA GLN A 3 12.48 -13.19 7.56
C GLN A 3 11.05 -13.76 7.70
N SER A 4 10.89 -15.10 7.73
CA SER A 4 9.57 -15.73 7.59
C SER A 4 8.60 -15.46 8.74
N LYS A 5 9.08 -15.25 9.97
CA LYS A 5 8.21 -14.94 11.11
C LYS A 5 7.74 -13.48 11.08
N PHE A 6 8.64 -12.55 10.75
CA PHE A 6 8.29 -11.14 10.57
C PHE A 6 7.31 -10.98 9.41
N ASP A 7 7.58 -11.61 8.26
CA ASP A 7 6.72 -11.54 7.09
C ASP A 7 5.31 -12.07 7.38
N LYS A 8 5.20 -13.18 8.13
CA LYS A 8 3.89 -13.68 8.59
C LYS A 8 3.13 -12.67 9.44
N ILE A 9 3.79 -12.06 10.43
CA ILE A 9 3.17 -11.03 11.27
C ILE A 9 2.73 -9.86 10.38
N PHE A 10 3.61 -9.42 9.48
CA PHE A 10 3.31 -8.35 8.52
C PHE A 10 2.07 -8.64 7.66
N TYR A 11 2.01 -9.78 6.99
CA TYR A 11 0.84 -10.10 6.15
C TYR A 11 -0.44 -10.19 6.97
N ILE A 12 -0.41 -10.76 8.17
CA ILE A 12 -1.57 -10.80 9.06
C ILE A 12 -2.04 -9.38 9.37
N PHE A 13 -1.13 -8.50 9.81
CA PHE A 13 -1.50 -7.12 10.14
C PHE A 13 -1.99 -6.34 8.92
N PHE A 14 -1.33 -6.51 7.76
CA PHE A 14 -1.71 -5.85 6.53
C PHE A 14 -3.11 -6.27 6.08
N PHE A 15 -3.38 -7.57 5.95
CA PHE A 15 -4.68 -8.06 5.49
C PHE A 15 -5.80 -7.83 6.50
N VAL A 16 -5.54 -7.94 7.80
CA VAL A 16 -6.54 -7.61 8.82
C VAL A 16 -6.89 -6.12 8.77
N SER A 17 -5.90 -5.24 8.62
CA SER A 17 -6.14 -3.79 8.49
C SER A 17 -6.84 -3.45 7.17
N LEU A 18 -6.44 -4.10 6.08
CA LEU A 18 -7.10 -3.95 4.77
C LEU A 18 -8.57 -4.34 4.85
N LEU A 19 -8.88 -5.52 5.39
CA LEU A 19 -10.23 -6.04 5.50
C LEU A 19 -11.09 -5.20 6.44
N SER A 20 -10.57 -4.83 7.62
CA SER A 20 -11.33 -4.04 8.59
C SER A 20 -11.71 -2.67 8.04
N ILE A 21 -10.76 -1.95 7.41
CA ILE A 21 -11.03 -0.66 6.78
C ILE A 21 -11.95 -0.84 5.57
N SER A 22 -11.74 -1.87 4.75
CA SER A 22 -12.60 -2.14 3.60
C SER A 22 -14.05 -2.36 4.00
N ILE A 23 -14.31 -3.14 5.06
CA ILE A 23 -15.67 -3.38 5.56
C ILE A 23 -16.33 -2.06 5.99
N ILE A 24 -15.59 -1.17 6.68
CA ILE A 24 -16.09 0.14 7.07
C ILE A 24 -16.38 1.02 5.85
N LEU A 25 -15.53 1.01 4.83
CA LEU A 25 -15.77 1.82 3.62
C LEU A 25 -16.90 1.26 2.75
N ILE A 26 -17.06 -0.06 2.71
CA ILE A 26 -18.16 -0.73 2.00
C ILE A 26 -19.50 -0.44 2.68
N SER A 27 -19.56 -0.34 4.02
CA SER A 27 -20.82 0.03 4.69
C SER A 27 -21.26 1.46 4.36
N LEU A 28 -20.33 2.32 3.92
CA LEU A 28 -20.58 3.69 3.45
C LEU A 28 -20.80 3.78 1.92
N TRP A 29 -20.94 2.64 1.22
CA TRP A 29 -21.05 2.61 -0.25
C TRP A 29 -22.22 3.43 -0.79
N SER A 30 -23.36 3.39 -0.12
CA SER A 30 -24.57 4.14 -0.51
C SER A 30 -24.38 5.66 -0.43
N ILE A 31 -23.46 6.12 0.42
CA ILE A 31 -23.13 7.54 0.58
C ILE A 31 -22.08 7.92 -0.45
N ASN A 32 -20.98 7.17 -0.52
CA ASN A 32 -19.90 7.48 -1.46
C ASN A 32 -19.01 6.25 -1.75
N TYR A 33 -19.35 5.52 -2.82
CA TYR A 33 -18.57 4.37 -3.30
C TYR A 33 -17.11 4.72 -3.65
N SER A 34 -16.81 5.98 -3.98
CA SER A 34 -15.46 6.42 -4.34
C SER A 34 -14.43 6.28 -3.23
N LEU A 35 -14.91 6.27 -1.97
CA LEU A 35 -14.07 6.08 -0.80
C LEU A 35 -13.41 4.70 -0.83
N PHE A 36 -14.20 3.65 -1.07
CA PHE A 36 -13.72 2.28 -1.17
C PHE A 36 -12.75 2.11 -2.34
N PHE A 37 -13.11 2.58 -3.54
CA PHE A 37 -12.25 2.42 -4.71
C PHE A 37 -10.90 3.13 -4.55
N GLY A 38 -10.91 4.36 -4.05
CA GLY A 38 -9.66 5.07 -3.76
C GLY A 38 -8.78 4.28 -2.80
N PHE A 39 -9.34 3.85 -1.66
CA PHE A 39 -8.62 3.06 -0.66
C PHE A 39 -8.08 1.74 -1.21
N ALA A 40 -8.91 0.96 -1.90
CA ALA A 40 -8.54 -0.34 -2.44
C ALA A 40 -7.39 -0.22 -3.46
N ILE A 41 -7.47 0.75 -4.38
CA ILE A 41 -6.40 1.02 -5.34
C ILE A 41 -5.12 1.44 -4.61
N GLY A 42 -5.22 2.33 -3.63
CA GLY A 42 -4.06 2.80 -2.85
C GLY A 42 -3.37 1.66 -2.09
N ALA A 43 -4.18 0.80 -1.43
CA ALA A 43 -3.67 -0.35 -0.70
C ALA A 43 -3.02 -1.37 -1.65
N LEU A 44 -3.61 -1.65 -2.81
CA LEU A 44 -3.03 -2.53 -3.84
C LEU A 44 -1.69 -1.99 -4.38
N VAL A 45 -1.60 -0.68 -4.66
CA VAL A 45 -0.35 -0.06 -5.08
C VAL A 45 0.72 -0.16 -3.99
N SER A 46 0.33 0.04 -2.73
CA SER A 46 1.24 -0.10 -1.59
C SER A 46 1.77 -1.54 -1.47
N TYR A 47 0.87 -2.52 -1.61
CA TYR A 47 1.20 -3.94 -1.56
C TYR A 47 2.12 -4.34 -2.72
N PHE A 48 1.80 -3.91 -3.94
CA PHE A 48 2.63 -4.19 -5.11
C PHE A 48 4.03 -3.59 -4.98
N ASN A 49 4.15 -2.36 -4.48
CA ASN A 49 5.44 -1.73 -4.20
C ASN A 49 6.26 -2.49 -3.14
N TYR A 50 5.60 -3.10 -2.16
CA TYR A 50 6.24 -3.95 -1.15
C TYR A 50 6.75 -5.27 -1.72
N GLU A 51 5.97 -5.95 -2.55
CA GLU A 51 6.42 -7.17 -3.23
C GLU A 51 7.59 -6.89 -4.18
N LEU A 52 7.51 -5.81 -4.97
CA LEU A 52 8.63 -5.31 -5.77
C LEU A 52 9.87 -5.04 -4.92
N SER A 53 9.66 -4.50 -3.72
CA SER A 53 10.73 -4.25 -2.77
C SER A 53 11.41 -5.53 -2.31
N ASN A 54 10.64 -6.54 -1.93
CA ASN A 54 11.17 -7.83 -1.48
C ASN A 54 11.90 -8.57 -2.59
N PHE A 55 11.32 -8.60 -3.80
CA PHE A 55 11.96 -9.19 -4.97
C PHE A 55 13.29 -8.51 -5.30
N SER A 56 13.34 -7.19 -5.21
CA SER A 56 14.58 -6.43 -5.46
C SER A 56 15.67 -6.72 -4.42
N VAL A 57 15.30 -6.90 -3.14
CA VAL A 57 16.26 -7.28 -2.09
C VAL A 57 16.91 -8.62 -2.39
N LEU A 58 16.14 -9.61 -2.87
CA LEU A 58 16.68 -10.90 -3.29
C LEU A 58 17.74 -10.71 -4.38
N LEU A 59 17.47 -9.90 -5.42
CA LEU A 59 18.42 -9.63 -6.50
C LEU A 59 19.68 -8.89 -6.02
N ILE A 60 19.53 -7.98 -5.05
CA ILE A 60 20.64 -7.20 -4.50
C ILE A 60 21.60 -8.07 -3.69
N LEU A 61 21.11 -9.05 -2.93
CA LEU A 61 21.95 -9.94 -2.12
C LEU A 61 22.97 -10.75 -2.95
N TYR A 62 22.71 -10.95 -4.24
CA TYR A 62 23.62 -11.64 -5.15
C TYR A 62 24.68 -10.72 -5.81
N LYS A 63 24.63 -9.40 -5.59
CA LYS A 63 25.46 -8.42 -6.32
C LYS A 63 26.40 -7.63 -5.39
N ARG A 64 27.43 -6.97 -5.97
CA ARG A 64 28.42 -6.14 -5.22
C ARG A 64 27.76 -4.90 -4.60
N LYS A 65 28.35 -4.35 -3.52
CA LYS A 65 27.84 -3.17 -2.78
C LYS A 65 27.48 -1.95 -3.67
N LYS A 66 28.29 -1.63 -4.69
CA LYS A 66 28.02 -0.48 -5.59
C LYS A 66 26.76 -0.69 -6.44
N SER A 67 26.55 -1.90 -6.96
CA SER A 67 25.33 -2.24 -7.70
C SER A 67 24.09 -2.20 -6.82
N ALA A 68 24.19 -2.57 -5.54
CA ALA A 68 23.06 -2.52 -4.60
C ALA A 68 22.46 -1.10 -4.48
N ILE A 69 23.30 -0.08 -4.43
CA ILE A 69 22.87 1.33 -4.32
C ILE A 69 22.12 1.76 -5.58
N VAL A 70 22.69 1.48 -6.77
CA VAL A 70 22.07 1.83 -8.06
C VAL A 70 20.72 1.12 -8.22
N PHE A 71 20.64 -0.16 -7.87
CA PHE A 71 19.36 -0.89 -7.88
C PHE A 71 18.34 -0.31 -6.90
N GLY A 72 18.77 0.11 -5.71
CA GLY A 72 17.91 0.79 -4.75
C GLY A 72 17.31 2.08 -5.31
N ILE A 73 18.12 2.91 -5.97
CA ILE A 73 17.67 4.15 -6.61
C ILE A 73 16.70 3.85 -7.77
N LEU A 74 17.06 2.94 -8.68
CA LEU A 74 16.20 2.57 -9.81
C LEU A 74 14.85 2.02 -9.35
N LYS A 75 14.84 1.18 -8.32
CA LYS A 75 13.61 0.69 -7.69
C LYS A 75 12.77 1.83 -7.14
N HIS A 76 13.37 2.78 -6.43
CA HIS A 76 12.63 3.91 -5.88
C HIS A 76 12.01 4.76 -6.99
N LEU A 77 12.78 5.06 -8.06
CA LEU A 77 12.27 5.76 -9.24
C LEU A 77 11.13 4.99 -9.91
N PHE A 78 11.26 3.67 -10.06
CA PHE A 78 10.21 2.83 -10.62
C PHE A 78 8.93 2.85 -9.78
N SER A 79 9.06 2.80 -8.46
CA SER A 79 7.94 2.93 -7.53
C SER A 79 7.23 4.29 -7.66
N LEU A 80 8.00 5.38 -7.78
CA LEU A 80 7.44 6.72 -8.03
C LEU A 80 6.72 6.81 -9.38
N ILE A 81 7.26 6.18 -10.43
CA ILE A 81 6.61 6.12 -11.74
C ILE A 81 5.28 5.38 -11.65
N ILE A 82 5.23 4.23 -10.98
CA ILE A 82 3.97 3.47 -10.78
C ILE A 82 2.94 4.33 -10.05
N VAL A 83 3.32 4.96 -8.94
CA VAL A 83 2.41 5.81 -8.16
C VAL A 83 1.94 7.01 -9.01
N GLY A 84 2.85 7.64 -9.76
CA GLY A 84 2.52 8.75 -10.66
C GLY A 84 1.57 8.35 -11.78
N LEU A 85 1.78 7.17 -12.40
CA LEU A 85 0.88 6.62 -13.41
C LEU A 85 -0.52 6.34 -12.85
N VAL A 86 -0.61 5.78 -11.65
CA VAL A 86 -1.90 5.52 -11.01
C VAL A 86 -2.61 6.84 -10.66
N ILE A 87 -1.90 7.84 -10.14
CA ILE A 87 -2.48 9.17 -9.88
C ILE A 87 -2.97 9.80 -11.18
N TYR A 88 -2.18 9.72 -12.25
CA TYR A 88 -2.58 10.20 -13.58
C TYR A 88 -3.87 9.52 -14.06
N LEU A 89 -3.97 8.19 -13.93
CA LEU A 89 -5.17 7.43 -14.28
C LEU A 89 -6.38 7.84 -13.43
N ILE A 90 -6.20 8.05 -12.13
CA ILE A 90 -7.26 8.54 -11.22
C ILE A 90 -7.76 9.91 -11.69
N ILE A 91 -6.85 10.83 -12.00
CA ILE A 91 -7.20 12.17 -12.50
C ILE A 91 -7.94 12.06 -13.83
N TYR A 92 -7.42 11.25 -14.76
CA TYR A 92 -8.04 11.03 -16.07
C TYR A 92 -9.47 10.48 -15.95
N ILE A 93 -9.67 9.43 -15.14
CA ILE A 93 -11.00 8.83 -14.90
C ILE A 93 -11.95 9.86 -14.29
N ASN A 94 -11.48 10.62 -13.30
CA ASN A 94 -12.30 11.65 -12.65
C ASN A 94 -12.68 12.79 -13.62
N LEU A 95 -11.76 13.21 -14.50
CA LEU A 95 -12.03 14.23 -15.52
C LEU A 95 -13.02 13.74 -16.59
N GLU A 96 -12.82 12.52 -17.11
CA GLU A 96 -13.74 11.92 -18.08
C GLU A 96 -15.15 11.71 -17.49
N HIS A 97 -15.25 11.35 -16.22
CA HIS A 97 -16.52 11.28 -15.53
C HIS A 97 -17.18 12.66 -15.38
N ALA A 98 -16.41 13.69 -15.02
CA ALA A 98 -16.92 15.06 -14.88
C ALA A 98 -17.44 15.64 -16.21
N LYS A 99 -16.86 15.27 -17.36
CA LYS A 99 -17.37 15.68 -18.68
C LYS A 99 -18.74 15.06 -19.02
N LYS A 100 -19.02 13.85 -18.51
CA LYS A 100 -20.26 13.12 -18.78
C LYS A 100 -21.42 13.56 -17.89
N ILE A 101 -21.12 14.11 -16.70
CA ILE A 101 -22.13 14.58 -15.76
C ILE A 101 -22.24 16.11 -15.87
N ASN A 102 -23.32 16.57 -16.50
CA ASN A 102 -23.67 17.99 -16.47
C ASN A 102 -24.09 18.37 -15.03
N GLN A 103 -23.44 19.41 -14.48
CA GLN A 103 -23.79 20.21 -13.29
C GLN A 103 -23.12 19.91 -11.92
N LYS A 104 -22.56 21.00 -11.37
CA LYS A 104 -22.41 21.49 -9.97
C LYS A 104 -22.08 20.57 -8.78
N THR A 105 -22.26 19.25 -8.82
CA THR A 105 -21.91 18.32 -7.71
C THR A 105 -20.58 17.57 -7.94
N ILE A 106 -19.69 18.17 -8.74
CA ILE A 106 -18.43 17.57 -9.24
C ILE A 106 -17.48 17.13 -8.10
N PHE A 107 -17.56 17.74 -6.91
CA PHE A 107 -16.67 17.40 -5.81
C PHE A 107 -17.04 16.11 -5.06
N PHE A 108 -18.34 15.81 -4.92
CA PHE A 108 -18.80 14.64 -4.16
C PHE A 108 -18.98 13.40 -5.03
N ASN A 109 -19.21 13.58 -6.33
CA ASN A 109 -19.49 12.49 -7.29
C ASN A 109 -18.26 12.06 -8.11
N LYS A 110 -17.05 12.19 -7.55
CA LYS A 110 -15.85 11.65 -8.23
C LYS A 110 -15.85 10.13 -8.08
N PRO A 111 -15.59 9.35 -9.14
CA PRO A 111 -15.58 7.89 -9.03
C PRO A 111 -14.44 7.37 -8.15
N ILE A 112 -13.33 8.11 -8.03
CA ILE A 112 -12.20 7.74 -7.18
C ILE A 112 -11.77 8.93 -6.31
N ASN A 113 -11.77 8.72 -4.99
CA ASN A 113 -11.33 9.74 -4.03
C ASN A 113 -9.80 9.65 -3.81
N ILE A 114 -9.08 10.74 -4.07
CA ILE A 114 -7.62 10.80 -3.93
C ILE A 114 -7.16 10.72 -2.48
N PHE A 115 -7.96 11.20 -1.51
CA PHE A 115 -7.59 11.15 -0.09
C PHE A 115 -7.65 9.73 0.44
N THR A 116 -8.68 8.96 0.05
CA THR A 116 -8.75 7.54 0.44
C THR A 116 -7.69 6.72 -0.27
N PHE A 117 -7.29 7.08 -1.50
CA PHE A 117 -6.11 6.52 -2.16
C PHE A 117 -4.81 6.74 -1.37
N ILE A 118 -4.54 7.98 -0.95
CA ILE A 118 -3.36 8.28 -0.12
C ILE A 118 -3.44 7.50 1.20
N PHE A 119 -4.61 7.44 1.82
CA PHE A 119 -4.81 6.64 3.04
C PHE A 119 -4.52 5.14 2.80
N GLY A 120 -4.96 4.60 1.67
CA GLY A 120 -4.62 3.24 1.24
C GLY A 120 -3.11 3.03 1.09
N ILE A 121 -2.37 4.00 0.55
CA ILE A 121 -0.91 3.94 0.47
C ILE A 121 -0.26 3.88 1.86
N THR A 122 -0.80 4.64 2.82
CA THR A 122 -0.25 4.68 4.19
C THR A 122 -0.46 3.38 4.96
N LEU A 123 -1.31 2.47 4.49
CA LEU A 123 -1.53 1.17 5.12
C LEU A 123 -0.21 0.40 5.30
N LEU A 124 0.68 0.45 4.31
CA LEU A 124 1.96 -0.24 4.34
C LEU A 124 2.87 0.19 5.50
N PRO A 125 3.27 1.48 5.64
CA PRO A 125 4.11 1.90 6.76
C PRO A 125 3.44 1.63 8.12
N PHE A 126 2.12 1.75 8.23
CA PHE A 126 1.41 1.37 9.46
C PHE A 126 1.55 -0.12 9.78
N SER A 127 1.35 -1.00 8.79
CA SER A 127 1.52 -2.44 8.97
C SER A 127 2.96 -2.80 9.34
N LEU A 128 3.96 -2.17 8.72
CA LEU A 128 5.38 -2.40 9.03
C LEU A 128 5.72 -1.96 10.46
N LEU A 129 5.27 -0.79 10.88
CA LEU A 129 5.51 -0.26 12.24
C LEU A 129 4.92 -1.19 13.30
N TRP A 130 3.66 -1.60 13.14
CA TRP A 130 3.01 -2.52 14.08
C TRP A 130 3.69 -3.89 14.12
N SER A 131 4.01 -4.44 12.96
CA SER A 131 4.67 -5.75 12.87
C SER A 131 6.03 -5.72 13.55
N ASN A 132 6.80 -4.65 13.36
CA ASN A 132 8.10 -4.48 14.02
C ASN A 132 7.95 -4.34 15.54
N GLY A 133 6.96 -3.58 16.01
CA GLY A 133 6.67 -3.45 17.44
C GLY A 133 6.36 -4.80 18.11
N ILE A 134 5.51 -5.60 17.48
CA ILE A 134 5.11 -6.91 17.98
C ILE A 134 6.25 -7.93 17.89
N TYR A 135 6.96 -7.96 16.77
CA TYR A 135 8.10 -8.83 16.59
C TYR A 135 9.16 -8.59 17.67
N ASN A 136 9.52 -7.33 17.92
CA ASN A 136 10.49 -6.98 18.96
C ASN A 136 9.98 -7.32 20.38
N TYR A 137 8.67 -7.20 20.62
CA TYR A 137 8.07 -7.60 21.89
C TYR A 137 8.13 -9.12 22.13
N LEU A 138 7.82 -9.93 21.11
CA LEU A 138 7.89 -11.39 21.20
C LEU A 138 9.34 -11.86 21.38
N LYS A 139 10.28 -11.22 20.67
CA LYS A 139 11.72 -11.47 20.80
C LYS A 139 12.23 -11.26 22.21
N LYS A 140 11.87 -10.14 22.84
CA LYS A 140 12.25 -9.82 24.22
C LYS A 140 11.69 -10.83 25.23
N LYS A 141 10.59 -11.51 24.92
CA LYS A 141 9.96 -12.51 25.79
C LYS A 141 10.50 -13.94 25.58
N GLY A 142 11.50 -14.14 24.73
CA GLY A 142 12.01 -15.49 24.41
C GLY A 142 11.00 -16.38 23.68
N LYS A 143 9.84 -15.84 23.28
CA LYS A 143 8.77 -16.58 22.57
C LYS A 143 9.10 -16.81 21.09
N ASP A 144 10.23 -16.31 20.64
CA ASP A 144 10.71 -16.46 19.27
C ASP A 144 11.35 -17.82 19.00
N GLY A 145 11.49 -18.68 20.02
CA GLY A 145 12.04 -20.03 19.90
C GLY A 145 13.55 -20.06 19.64
N PHE A 146 14.27 -19.04 20.09
CA PHE A 146 15.74 -19.02 20.16
C PHE A 146 16.14 -19.01 21.64
N ILE A 147 16.06 -20.19 22.26
CA ILE A 147 17.06 -20.66 23.23
C ILE A 147 17.68 -21.89 22.55
#